data_AF-A0A7V2W4X1-F1
#
_entry.id   AF-A0A7V2W4X1-F1
#
_cell.length_a   1.000
_cell.length_b   1.000
_cell.length_c   1.000
_cell.angle_alpha   90.00
_cell.angle_beta   90.00
_cell.angle_gamma   90.00
#
_symmetry.space_group_name_H-M   'P 1'
#
loop_
_entity.id
_entity.type
_entity.pdbx_description
1 polymer ?
#
loop_
_entity_poly.entity_id
_entity_poly.type
_entity_poly.pdbx_seq_one_letter_code
_entity_poly.pdbx_strand_id
1 'polypeptide(L)'
;MGFLAYGMLTMKHAKDKQWLQEQLQTVFEKGDEFLKTEEGKTFVERLFVYYAKISQLSGEELKKAVINNLSEDMQATTLSSYDQIRLEGKLEGKLEGKEENALAVATNLMIEFPQFSDKLVAKLSTLKIAKVKKLRQELIKKGKLPKNPPPENGGRPAMN
;
A
#
# COMPACT_ATOMS: atom_id res chain seq x y z
N MET A 1 -25.26 4.40 -22.86
CA MET A 1 -24.03 5.03 -22.33
C MET A 1 -24.04 4.91 -20.82
N GLY A 2 -22.96 4.40 -20.21
CA GLY A 2 -22.84 4.32 -18.75
C GLY A 2 -22.54 5.68 -18.11
N PHE A 3 -22.65 5.76 -16.79
CA PHE A 3 -22.44 7.00 -16.02
C PHE A 3 -21.11 7.69 -16.32
N LEU A 4 -20.01 6.95 -16.46
CA LEU A 4 -18.70 7.53 -16.80
C LEU A 4 -18.70 8.24 -18.16
N ALA A 5 -19.42 7.71 -19.15
CA ALA A 5 -19.55 8.36 -20.45
C ALA A 5 -20.37 9.65 -20.34
N TYR A 6 -21.43 9.66 -19.51
CA TYR A 6 -22.17 10.87 -19.20
C TYR A 6 -21.31 11.89 -18.46
N GLY A 7 -20.49 11.47 -17.48
CA GLY A 7 -19.54 12.35 -16.80
C GLY A 7 -18.54 12.99 -17.77
N MET A 8 -18.00 12.23 -18.72
CA MET A 8 -17.14 12.78 -19.78
C MET A 8 -17.87 13.75 -20.70
N LEU A 9 -19.12 13.48 -21.07
CA LEU A 9 -19.94 14.38 -21.86
C LEU A 9 -20.24 15.68 -21.10
N THR A 10 -20.57 15.61 -19.81
CA THR A 10 -20.77 16.78 -18.96
C THR A 10 -19.49 17.63 -18.89
N MET A 11 -18.31 17.00 -18.74
CA MET A 11 -17.03 17.72 -18.78
C MET A 11 -16.76 18.37 -20.14
N LYS A 12 -17.05 17.67 -21.24
CA LYS A 12 -16.90 18.20 -22.61
C LYS A 12 -17.79 19.42 -22.85
N HIS A 13 -19.01 19.41 -22.32
CA HIS A 13 -20.00 20.47 -22.49
C HIS A 13 -20.06 21.43 -21.29
N ALA A 14 -19.02 21.49 -20.45
CA ALA A 14 -19.03 22.28 -19.21
C ALA A 14 -19.30 23.79 -19.40
N LYS A 15 -19.13 24.34 -20.61
CA LYS A 15 -19.43 25.75 -20.94
C LYS A 15 -20.76 25.95 -21.67
N ASP A 16 -21.44 24.88 -22.05
CA ASP A 16 -22.70 24.90 -22.79
C ASP A 16 -23.88 24.78 -21.81
N LYS A 17 -24.36 25.93 -21.34
CA LYS A 17 -25.42 26.00 -20.33
C LYS A 17 -26.72 25.32 -20.77
N GLN A 18 -27.07 25.43 -22.05
CA GLN A 18 -28.32 24.90 -22.56
C GLN A 18 -28.26 23.37 -22.61
N TRP A 19 -27.17 22.82 -23.15
CA TRP A 19 -26.95 21.37 -23.14
C TRP A 19 -26.95 20.81 -21.71
N LEU A 20 -26.28 21.50 -20.77
CA LEU A 20 -26.25 21.08 -19.37
C LEU A 20 -27.65 21.05 -18.76
N GLN A 21 -28.49 22.05 -19.01
CA GLN A 21 -29.87 22.08 -18.51
C GLN A 21 -30.70 20.92 -19.06
N GLU A 22 -30.56 20.60 -20.35
CA GLU A 22 -31.29 19.51 -21.00
C GLU A 22 -30.85 18.12 -20.52
N GLN A 23 -29.56 17.95 -20.21
CA GLN A 23 -28.99 16.64 -19.87
C GLN A 23 -28.83 16.41 -18.37
N LEU A 24 -29.02 17.44 -17.52
CA LEU A 24 -28.75 17.36 -16.09
C LEU A 24 -29.53 16.23 -15.43
N GLN A 25 -30.84 16.15 -15.71
CA GLN A 25 -31.71 15.13 -15.14
C GLN A 25 -31.24 13.73 -15.53
N THR A 26 -30.94 13.50 -16.81
CA THR A 26 -30.44 12.21 -17.30
C THR A 26 -29.10 11.84 -16.67
N VAL A 27 -28.18 12.80 -16.48
CA VAL A 27 -26.90 12.56 -15.80
C VAL A 27 -27.12 12.13 -14.35
N PHE A 28 -28.03 12.77 -13.63
CA PHE A 28 -28.35 12.41 -12.24
C PHE A 28 -29.05 11.06 -12.13
N GLU A 29 -30.04 10.77 -12.98
CA GLU A 29 -30.73 9.48 -13.01
C GLU A 29 -29.76 8.33 -13.33
N LYS A 30 -28.90 8.52 -14.33
CA LYS A 30 -27.87 7.53 -14.69
C LYS A 30 -26.78 7.41 -13.63
N GLY A 31 -26.51 8.47 -12.88
CA GLY A 31 -25.64 8.44 -11.71
C GLY A 31 -26.22 7.61 -10.58
N ASP A 32 -27.48 7.85 -10.21
CA ASP A 32 -28.17 7.08 -9.18
C ASP A 32 -28.27 5.59 -9.54
N GLU A 33 -28.63 5.26 -10.79
CA GLU A 33 -28.61 3.89 -11.30
C GLU A 33 -27.21 3.25 -11.19
N PHE A 34 -26.16 3.98 -11.58
CA PHE A 34 -24.80 3.48 -11.51
C PHE A 34 -24.36 3.23 -10.07
N LEU A 35 -24.65 4.14 -9.15
CA LEU A 35 -24.31 3.99 -7.72
C LEU A 35 -24.96 2.78 -7.07
N LYS A 36 -26.10 2.31 -7.58
CA LYS A 36 -26.76 1.07 -7.11
C LYS A 36 -26.06 -0.21 -7.59
N THR A 37 -25.20 -0.13 -8.60
CA THR A 37 -24.42 -1.28 -9.08
C THR A 37 -23.18 -1.54 -8.22
N GLU A 38 -22.67 -2.77 -8.22
CA GLU A 38 -21.41 -3.12 -7.53
C GLU A 38 -20.21 -2.33 -8.05
N GLU A 39 -20.18 -2.03 -9.35
CA GLU A 39 -19.14 -1.20 -9.96
C GLU A 39 -19.20 0.25 -9.44
N GLY A 40 -20.40 0.83 -9.33
CA GLY A 40 -20.59 2.18 -8.79
C GLY A 40 -20.24 2.29 -7.32
N LYS A 41 -20.62 1.30 -6.50
CA LYS A 41 -20.17 1.22 -5.10
C LYS A 41 -18.64 1.17 -5.00
N THR A 42 -18.01 0.25 -5.74
CA THR A 42 -16.55 0.11 -5.80
C THR A 42 -15.87 1.41 -6.22
N PHE A 43 -16.45 2.13 -7.20
CA PHE A 43 -15.94 3.41 -7.67
C PHE A 43 -15.97 4.48 -6.58
N VAL A 44 -17.10 4.63 -5.88
CA VAL A 44 -17.22 5.60 -4.78
C VAL A 44 -16.27 5.26 -3.63
N GLU A 45 -16.14 3.99 -3.28
CA GLU A 45 -15.17 3.54 -2.27
C GLU A 45 -13.74 3.93 -2.66
N ARG A 46 -13.33 3.69 -3.89
CA ARG A 46 -11.99 4.06 -4.38
C ARG A 46 -11.77 5.57 -4.38
N LEU A 47 -12.77 6.35 -4.77
CA LEU A 47 -12.74 7.80 -4.71
C LEU A 47 -12.55 8.29 -3.27
N PHE A 48 -13.34 7.73 -2.35
CA PHE A 48 -13.25 8.07 -0.93
C PHE A 48 -11.86 7.78 -0.36
N VAL A 49 -11.30 6.62 -0.69
CA VAL A 49 -9.95 6.21 -0.26
C VAL A 49 -8.88 7.12 -0.84
N TYR A 50 -9.01 7.48 -2.12
CA TYR A 50 -8.12 8.43 -2.76
C TYR A 50 -8.16 9.79 -2.03
N TYR A 51 -9.36 10.32 -1.78
CA TYR A 51 -9.55 11.57 -1.03
C TYR A 51 -8.97 11.50 0.38
N ALA A 52 -9.17 10.38 1.09
CA ALA A 52 -8.60 10.16 2.41
C ALA A 52 -7.07 10.21 2.40
N LYS A 53 -6.44 9.61 1.39
CA LYS A 53 -4.97 9.60 1.25
C LYS A 53 -4.41 10.99 0.95
N ILE A 54 -5.05 11.75 0.07
CA ILE A 54 -4.51 13.07 -0.34
C ILE A 54 -4.83 14.18 0.67
N SER A 55 -5.91 14.05 1.44
CA SER A 55 -6.35 15.07 2.40
C SER A 55 -5.62 15.01 3.75
N GLN A 56 -4.86 13.93 4.00
CA GLN A 56 -4.18 13.67 5.28
C GLN A 56 -5.11 13.69 6.50
N LEU A 57 -6.43 13.57 6.29
CA LEU A 57 -7.40 13.58 7.38
C LEU A 57 -7.21 12.35 8.26
N SER A 58 -7.22 12.57 9.57
CA SER A 58 -7.31 11.48 10.53
C SER A 58 -8.64 10.75 10.37
N GLY A 59 -8.68 9.47 10.78
CA GLY A 59 -9.90 8.67 10.67
C GLY A 59 -11.11 9.28 11.39
N GLU A 60 -10.89 10.03 12.47
CA GLU A 60 -11.97 10.74 13.16
C GLU A 60 -12.49 11.96 12.38
N GLU A 61 -11.60 12.74 11.79
CA GLU A 61 -11.97 13.89 10.96
C GLU A 61 -12.73 13.43 9.72
N LEU A 62 -12.31 12.32 9.13
CA LEU A 62 -12.98 11.68 7.99
C LEU A 62 -14.38 11.18 8.34
N LYS A 63 -14.52 10.58 9.53
CA LYS A 63 -15.80 10.09 10.03
C LYS A 63 -16.77 11.25 10.30
N LYS A 64 -16.29 12.33 10.91
CA LYS A 64 -17.09 13.53 11.19
C LYS A 64 -17.46 14.33 9.94
N ALA A 65 -16.51 14.56 9.03
CA ALA A 65 -16.70 15.44 7.89
C ALA A 65 -17.46 14.78 6.75
N VAL A 66 -17.25 13.48 6.53
CA VAL A 66 -17.77 12.78 5.36
C VAL A 66 -18.76 11.70 5.75
N ILE A 67 -18.36 10.71 6.56
CA ILE A 67 -19.18 9.52 6.82
C ILE A 67 -20.53 9.90 7.46
N ASN A 68 -20.53 10.74 8.49
CA ASN A 68 -21.77 11.12 9.18
C ASN A 68 -22.78 11.90 8.32
N ASN A 69 -22.35 12.43 7.17
CA ASN A 69 -23.22 13.17 6.25
C ASN A 69 -23.74 12.30 5.09
N LEU A 70 -23.32 11.03 5.01
CA LEU A 70 -23.81 10.08 4.02
C LEU A 70 -25.13 9.43 4.48
N SER A 71 -25.90 8.88 3.54
CA SER A 71 -27.05 8.02 3.85
C SER A 71 -26.60 6.76 4.60
N GLU A 72 -27.50 6.14 5.38
CA GLU A 72 -27.17 4.95 6.19
C GLU A 72 -26.57 3.81 5.35
N ASP A 73 -27.12 3.54 4.17
CA ASP A 73 -26.59 2.53 3.24
C ASP A 73 -25.14 2.82 2.84
N MET A 74 -24.84 4.09 2.54
CA MET A 74 -23.51 4.54 2.16
C MET A 74 -22.55 4.60 3.35
N GLN A 75 -23.04 4.87 4.56
CA GLN A 75 -22.24 4.80 5.79
C GLN A 75 -21.74 3.38 6.04
N ALA A 76 -22.62 2.38 5.93
CA ALA A 76 -22.28 0.98 6.15
C ALA A 76 -21.21 0.50 5.16
N THR A 77 -21.37 0.82 3.87
CA THR A 77 -20.38 0.50 2.83
C THR A 77 -19.06 1.24 3.02
N THR A 78 -19.10 2.54 3.33
CA THR A 78 -17.88 3.35 3.46
C THR A 78 -17.06 2.96 4.69
N LEU A 79 -17.70 2.60 5.80
CA LEU A 79 -17.02 2.14 7.02
C LEU A 79 -16.34 0.79 6.81
N SER A 80 -17.00 -0.16 6.12
CA SER A 80 -16.41 -1.48 5.89
C SER A 80 -15.16 -1.38 5.02
N SER A 81 -15.20 -0.59 3.94
CA SER A 81 -14.05 -0.38 3.06
C SER A 81 -12.93 0.41 3.73
N TYR A 82 -13.27 1.41 4.56
CA TYR A 82 -12.26 2.13 5.36
C TYR A 82 -11.55 1.20 6.35
N ASP A 83 -12.28 0.36 7.07
CA ASP A 83 -11.70 -0.59 8.02
C ASP A 83 -10.84 -1.64 7.32
N GLN A 84 -11.30 -2.14 6.16
CA GLN A 84 -10.53 -3.06 5.32
C GLN A 84 -9.22 -2.45 4.85
N ILE A 85 -9.24 -1.19 4.42
CA ILE A 85 -8.03 -0.48 3.94
C ILE A 85 -7.10 -0.11 5.08
N ARG A 86 -7.64 0.22 6.26
CA ARG A 86 -6.83 0.40 7.47
C ARG A 86 -6.16 -0.91 7.89
N LEU A 87 -6.84 -2.05 7.71
CA LEU A 87 -6.29 -3.39 7.94
C LEU A 87 -5.20 -3.75 6.94
N GLU A 88 -5.45 -3.53 5.64
CA GLU A 88 -4.48 -3.75 4.56
C GLU A 88 -3.25 -2.86 4.76
N GLY A 89 -3.42 -1.56 5.02
CA GLY A 89 -2.30 -0.65 5.30
C GLY A 89 -1.53 -0.99 6.58
N LYS A 90 -2.21 -1.49 7.63
CA LYS A 90 -1.53 -2.00 8.84
C LYS A 90 -0.78 -3.31 8.58
N LEU A 91 -1.31 -4.17 7.71
CA LEU A 91 -0.66 -5.43 7.32
C LEU A 91 0.56 -5.16 6.44
N GLU A 92 0.42 -4.31 5.43
CA GLU A 92 1.49 -3.89 4.53
C GLU A 92 2.60 -3.19 5.32
N GLY A 93 2.27 -2.21 6.17
CA GLY A 93 3.26 -1.56 7.04
C GLY A 93 3.92 -2.51 8.07
N LYS A 94 3.21 -3.53 8.55
CA LYS A 94 3.82 -4.57 9.41
C LYS A 94 4.72 -5.52 8.62
N LEU A 95 4.41 -5.80 7.36
CA LEU A 95 5.21 -6.66 6.48
C LEU A 95 6.47 -5.94 6.03
N GLU A 96 6.34 -4.68 5.59
CA GLU A 96 7.46 -3.80 5.25
C GLU A 96 8.37 -3.59 6.46
N GLY A 97 7.81 -3.20 7.62
CA GLY A 97 8.61 -3.00 8.83
C GLY A 97 9.30 -4.28 9.34
N LYS A 98 8.70 -5.47 9.12
CA LYS A 98 9.35 -6.75 9.42
C LYS A 98 10.48 -7.04 8.44
N GLU A 99 10.30 -6.76 7.16
CA GLU A 99 11.31 -6.98 6.15
C GLU A 99 12.50 -6.02 6.32
N GLU A 100 12.23 -4.75 6.61
CA GLU A 100 13.25 -3.74 6.92
C GLU A 100 14.04 -4.10 8.18
N ASN A 101 13.36 -4.50 9.26
CA ASN A 101 14.03 -4.95 10.48
C ASN A 101 14.88 -6.20 10.23
N ALA A 102 14.38 -7.16 9.45
CA ALA A 102 15.12 -8.36 9.09
C ALA A 102 16.38 -8.02 8.25
N LEU A 103 16.30 -7.04 7.35
CA LEU A 103 17.44 -6.53 6.57
C LEU A 103 18.44 -5.77 7.44
N ALA A 104 17.97 -4.95 8.38
CA ALA A 104 18.82 -4.23 9.32
C ALA A 104 19.59 -5.20 10.22
N VAL A 105 18.91 -6.20 10.79
CA VAL A 105 19.53 -7.26 11.59
C VAL A 105 20.56 -8.04 10.78
N ALA A 106 20.22 -8.45 9.55
CA ALA A 106 21.17 -9.15 8.67
C ALA A 106 22.40 -8.30 8.35
N THR A 107 22.22 -7.00 8.10
CA THR A 107 23.30 -6.05 7.80
C THR A 107 24.24 -5.91 9.00
N ASN A 108 23.68 -5.70 10.20
CA ASN A 108 24.46 -5.56 11.43
C ASN A 108 25.25 -6.84 11.74
N LEU A 109 24.61 -8.01 11.62
CA LEU A 109 25.28 -9.30 11.81
C LEU A 109 26.45 -9.51 10.84
N MET A 110 26.31 -9.10 9.58
CA MET A 110 27.39 -9.23 8.60
C MET A 110 28.55 -8.26 8.87
N ILE A 111 28.26 -7.04 9.34
CA ILE A 111 29.29 -6.04 9.63
C ILE A 111 30.05 -6.39 10.92
N GLU A 112 29.33 -6.74 11.98
CA GLU A 112 29.92 -7.07 13.29
C GLU A 112 30.58 -8.46 13.30
N PHE A 113 30.01 -9.42 12.56
CA PHE A 113 30.52 -10.78 12.47
C PHE A 113 30.70 -11.21 11.00
N PRO A 114 31.68 -10.64 10.26
CA PRO A 114 31.90 -10.94 8.83
C PRO A 114 32.12 -12.43 8.52
N GLN A 115 32.62 -13.18 9.51
CA GLN A 115 32.87 -14.61 9.46
C GLN A 115 31.60 -15.48 9.49
N PHE A 116 30.43 -14.92 9.78
CA PHE A 116 29.19 -15.70 9.80
C PHE A 116 28.80 -16.13 8.40
N SER A 117 28.48 -17.42 8.25
CA SER A 117 28.00 -17.97 6.99
C SER A 117 26.62 -17.43 6.63
N ASP A 118 26.30 -17.39 5.34
CA ASP A 118 24.99 -16.93 4.86
C ASP A 118 23.83 -17.76 5.42
N LYS A 119 24.05 -19.05 5.68
CA LYS A 119 23.07 -19.92 6.34
C LYS A 119 22.76 -19.46 7.76
N LEU A 120 23.78 -19.08 8.52
CA LEU A 120 23.62 -18.62 9.90
C LEU A 120 22.94 -17.25 9.93
N VAL A 121 23.37 -16.32 9.08
CA VAL A 121 22.74 -15.00 8.98
C VAL A 121 21.28 -15.12 8.56
N ALA A 122 20.97 -15.95 7.55
CA ALA A 122 19.58 -16.21 7.12
C ALA A 122 18.70 -16.76 8.26
N LYS A 123 19.25 -17.66 9.08
CA LYS A 123 18.55 -18.22 10.23
C LYS A 123 18.29 -17.17 11.31
N LEU A 124 19.29 -16.36 11.65
CA LEU A 124 19.19 -15.35 12.71
C LEU A 124 18.34 -14.14 12.30
N SER A 125 18.37 -13.73 11.04
CA SER A 125 17.62 -12.59 10.52
C SER A 125 16.25 -12.98 9.95
N THR A 126 15.88 -14.28 9.99
CA THR A 126 14.65 -14.82 9.36
C THR A 126 14.50 -14.51 7.85
N LEU A 127 15.60 -14.20 7.16
CA LEU A 127 15.60 -13.94 5.72
C LEU A 127 15.82 -15.22 4.91
N LYS A 128 15.31 -15.25 3.68
CA LYS A 128 15.69 -16.28 2.71
C LYS A 128 17.18 -16.15 2.38
N ILE A 129 17.89 -17.28 2.32
CA ILE A 129 19.32 -17.31 2.02
C ILE A 129 19.70 -16.58 0.72
N ALA A 130 18.83 -16.59 -0.28
CA ALA A 130 19.04 -15.86 -1.53
C ALA A 130 19.10 -14.33 -1.34
N LYS A 131 18.27 -13.78 -0.44
CA LYS A 131 18.30 -12.34 -0.10
C LYS A 131 19.59 -11.99 0.65
N VAL A 132 20.00 -12.85 1.58
CA VAL A 132 21.26 -12.71 2.34
C VAL A 132 22.48 -12.71 1.41
N LYS A 133 22.53 -13.63 0.44
CA LYS A 133 23.61 -13.69 -0.57
C LYS A 133 23.70 -12.39 -1.39
N LYS A 134 22.57 -11.86 -1.85
CA LYS A 134 22.51 -10.58 -2.56
C LYS A 134 22.99 -9.41 -1.69
N LEU A 135 22.48 -9.32 -0.45
CA LEU A 135 22.85 -8.28 0.50
C LEU A 135 24.37 -8.27 0.76
N ARG A 136 24.98 -9.45 0.96
CA ARG A 136 26.43 -9.57 1.15
C ARG A 136 27.21 -9.06 -0.06
N GLN A 137 26.80 -9.42 -1.28
CA GLN A 137 27.45 -8.94 -2.49
C GLN A 137 27.37 -7.41 -2.62
N GLU A 138 26.24 -6.81 -2.26
CA GLU A 138 26.09 -5.35 -2.25
C GLU A 138 27.00 -4.68 -1.22
N LEU A 139 27.11 -5.25 -0.01
CA LEU A 139 28.00 -4.74 1.03
C LEU A 139 29.48 -4.87 0.65
N ILE A 140 29.88 -5.94 -0.04
CA ILE A 140 31.24 -6.09 -0.59
C ILE A 140 31.50 -5.05 -1.69
N LYS A 141 30.55 -4.83 -2.61
CA LYS A 141 30.67 -3.80 -3.66
C LYS A 141 30.82 -2.40 -3.06
N LYS A 142 30.15 -2.13 -1.94
CA LYS A 142 30.24 -0.88 -1.17
C LYS A 142 31.48 -0.79 -0.29
N GLY A 143 32.36 -1.79 -0.29
CA GLY A 143 33.59 -1.83 0.53
C GLY A 143 33.35 -2.00 2.03
N LYS A 144 32.14 -2.40 2.45
CA LYS A 144 31.77 -2.57 3.86
C LYS A 144 32.11 -3.96 4.41
N LEU A 145 32.47 -4.92 3.56
CA LEU A 145 32.84 -6.28 3.93
C LEU A 145 34.10 -6.73 3.17
N PRO A 146 34.88 -7.67 3.74
CA PRO A 146 36.01 -8.26 3.04
C PRO A 146 35.56 -9.03 1.79
N LYS A 147 36.38 -9.01 0.74
CA LYS A 147 36.08 -9.63 -0.58
C LYS A 147 35.99 -11.16 -0.53
N ASN A 148 36.55 -11.79 0.49
CA ASN A 148 36.52 -13.23 0.67
C ASN A 148 35.34 -13.62 1.57
N PRO A 149 34.31 -14.31 1.03
CA PRO A 149 33.19 -14.76 1.85
C PRO A 149 33.65 -15.86 2.82
N PRO A 150 33.02 -15.96 4.00
CA PRO A 150 33.32 -17.03 4.95
C PRO A 150 32.96 -18.41 4.38
N PRO A 151 33.66 -19.48 4.80
CA PRO A 151 33.42 -20.84 4.31
C PRO A 151 31.97 -21.28 4.58
N GLU A 152 31.34 -21.92 3.58
CA GLU A 152 29.92 -22.35 3.66
C GLU A 152 29.66 -23.44 4.73
N ASN A 153 30.72 -24.13 5.16
CA ASN A 153 30.71 -25.08 6.27
C ASN A 153 31.28 -24.39 7.51
N GLY A 154 30.41 -23.86 8.35
CA GLY A 154 30.78 -23.14 9.57
C GLY A 154 31.58 -24.00 10.53
N GLY A 155 32.90 -23.97 10.40
CA GLY A 155 33.81 -24.23 11.51
C GLY A 155 33.59 -23.12 12.53
N ARG A 156 33.28 -23.48 13.78
CA ARG A 156 33.24 -22.51 14.88
C ARG A 156 34.54 -21.70 14.86
N PRO A 157 34.50 -20.37 15.04
CA PRO A 157 35.73 -19.63 15.28
C PRO A 157 36.41 -20.24 16.50
N ALA A 158 37.69 -20.58 16.37
CA ALA A 158 38.51 -20.96 17.52
C ALA A 158 38.48 -19.77 18.48
N MET A 159 37.89 -19.97 19.66
CA MET A 159 38.01 -19.01 20.76
C MET A 159 39.43 -19.16 21.28
N ASN A 160 40.27 -18.15 21.05
CA ASN A 160 41.48 -17.93 21.83
C ASN A 160 41.13 -17.21 23.13
#